data_AF-A0AA38Z747-F1
#
_entry.id   AF-A0AA38Z747-F1
#
_cell.length_a   1.000
_cell.length_b   1.000
_cell.length_c   1.000
_cell.angle_alpha   90.00
_cell.angle_beta   90.00
_cell.angle_gamma   90.00
#
_symmetry.space_group_name_H-M   'P 1'
#
loop_
_entity.id
_entity.type
_entity.pdbx_description
1 polymer ?
#
loop_
_entity_poly.entity_id
_entity_poly.type
_entity_poly.pdbx_seq_one_letter_code
_entity_poly.pdbx_strand_id
1 'polypeptide(L)'
;MGFTIGPVSGVERPLGFWSNGGVFMGSSSGELLLYNHFTQQFKNLGVFSVARHPSIERYMQVIIYKESLVSLNGRHEEEDGIIRVP
;
A
#
# COMPACT_ATOMS: atom_id res chain seq x y z
N MET A 1 -9.04 20.27 11.11
CA MET A 1 -8.17 20.45 9.94
C MET A 1 -8.07 19.11 9.24
N GLY A 2 -8.43 19.03 7.95
CA GLY A 2 -8.34 17.81 7.16
C GLY A 2 -6.98 17.70 6.47
N PHE A 3 -6.52 16.47 6.25
CA PHE A 3 -5.39 16.18 5.39
C PHE A 3 -5.84 16.28 3.93
N THR A 4 -5.28 17.21 3.16
CA THR A 4 -5.57 17.38 1.73
C THR A 4 -4.28 17.32 0.94
N ILE A 5 -4.31 16.55 -0.15
CA ILE A 5 -3.23 16.49 -1.13
C ILE A 5 -3.76 17.23 -2.37
N GLY A 6 -2.98 18.17 -2.88
CA GLY A 6 -3.32 18.87 -4.12
C GLY A 6 -3.30 17.92 -5.34
N PRO A 7 -3.62 18.43 -6.54
CA PRO A 7 -3.49 17.63 -7.75
C PRO A 7 -2.02 17.20 -7.95
N VAL A 8 -1.80 15.90 -8.13
CA VAL A 8 -0.49 15.32 -8.40
C VAL A 8 -0.52 14.59 -9.73
N SER A 9 0.39 14.96 -10.64
CA SER A 9 0.52 14.30 -11.94
C SER A 9 1.02 12.86 -11.79
N GLY A 10 0.47 11.94 -12.58
CA GLY A 10 0.91 10.55 -12.64
C GLY A 10 0.50 9.68 -11.45
N VAL A 11 -0.39 10.17 -10.58
CA VAL A 11 -0.97 9.41 -9.46
C VAL A 11 -2.45 9.14 -9.72
N GLU A 12 -2.88 7.90 -9.56
CA GLU A 12 -4.27 7.49 -9.77
C GLU A 12 -5.11 7.62 -8.49
N ARG A 13 -4.63 7.02 -7.38
CA ARG A 13 -5.38 6.97 -6.12
C ARG A 13 -4.50 6.68 -4.90
N PRO A 14 -4.90 7.13 -3.69
CA PRO A 14 -4.34 6.62 -2.45
C PRO A 14 -4.76 5.16 -2.22
N LEU A 15 -3.86 4.38 -1.62
CA LEU A 15 -4.04 2.95 -1.31
C LEU A 15 -4.04 2.65 0.18
N GLY A 16 -3.50 3.55 1.02
CA GLY A 16 -3.50 3.39 2.47
C GLY A 16 -2.54 4.32 3.19
N PHE A 17 -2.68 4.42 4.51
CA PHE A 17 -1.81 5.21 5.37
C PHE A 17 -0.67 4.34 5.93
N TRP A 18 0.51 4.94 6.04
CA TRP A 18 1.68 4.37 6.69
C TRP A 18 1.86 4.95 8.09
N SER A 19 2.55 4.22 8.97
CA SER A 19 2.71 4.56 10.38
C SER A 19 3.44 5.88 10.64
N ASN A 20 4.29 6.33 9.72
CA ASN A 20 5.02 7.60 9.83
C ASN A 20 4.24 8.80 9.23
N GLY A 21 2.95 8.63 8.96
CA GLY A 21 2.13 9.65 8.27
C GLY A 21 2.34 9.68 6.75
N GLY A 22 3.10 8.75 6.18
CA GLY A 22 3.18 8.56 4.74
C GLY A 22 1.87 8.00 4.17
N VAL A 23 1.67 8.17 2.87
CA VAL A 23 0.50 7.63 2.15
C VAL A 23 0.98 6.79 0.99
N PHE A 24 0.55 5.53 0.93
CA PHE A 24 0.76 4.68 -0.23
C PHE A 24 -0.14 5.14 -1.37
N MET A 25 0.40 5.22 -2.57
CA MET A 25 -0.32 5.66 -3.76
C MET A 25 0.00 4.76 -4.95
N GLY A 26 -1.01 4.51 -5.78
CA GLY A 26 -0.81 3.88 -7.08
C GLY A 26 -0.53 4.96 -8.13
N SER A 27 0.52 4.77 -8.92
CA SER A 27 0.83 5.63 -10.08
C SER A 27 0.13 5.14 -11.34
N SER A 28 -0.01 6.03 -12.33
CA SER A 28 -0.56 5.70 -13.66
C SER A 28 0.32 4.74 -14.46
N SER A 29 1.57 4.54 -14.06
CA SER A 29 2.51 3.55 -14.58
C SER A 29 2.37 2.18 -13.90
N GLY A 30 1.51 2.05 -12.88
CA GLY A 30 1.31 0.81 -12.12
C GLY A 30 2.34 0.59 -11.01
N GLU A 31 3.10 1.62 -10.64
CA GLU A 31 4.12 1.60 -9.59
C GLU A 31 3.51 2.00 -8.24
N LEU A 32 3.96 1.34 -7.17
CA LEU A 32 3.65 1.72 -5.81
C LEU A 32 4.57 2.85 -5.35
N LEU A 33 3.96 3.97 -4.95
CA LEU A 33 4.65 5.14 -4.41
C LEU A 33 4.35 5.32 -2.92
N LEU A 34 5.31 5.87 -2.19
CA LEU A 34 5.11 6.41 -0.84
C LEU A 34 5.21 7.94 -0.90
N TYR A 35 4.11 8.61 -0.59
CA TYR A 35 4.05 10.05 -0.44
C TYR A 35 4.36 10.45 0.99
N ASN A 36 5.30 11.38 1.16
CA ASN A 36 5.57 12.03 2.44
C ASN A 36 4.88 13.39 2.46
N HIS A 37 3.91 13.59 3.36
CA HIS A 37 3.17 14.84 3.40
C HIS A 37 3.94 16.03 3.98
N PHE A 38 4.93 15.79 4.82
CA PHE A 38 5.75 16.85 5.38
C PHE A 38 6.69 17.44 4.34
N THR A 39 7.26 16.59 3.47
CA THR A 39 8.19 17.03 2.41
C THR A 39 7.52 17.19 1.04
N GLN A 40 6.29 16.71 0.89
CA GLN A 40 5.53 16.64 -0.36
C GLN A 40 6.23 15.84 -1.46
N GLN A 41 7.11 14.90 -1.09
CA GLN A 41 7.87 14.09 -2.03
C GLN A 41 7.30 12.68 -2.19
N PHE A 42 7.50 12.14 -3.39
CA PHE A 42 7.19 10.75 -3.74
C PHE A 42 8.45 9.90 -3.74
N LYS A 43 8.34 8.71 -3.16
CA LYS A 43 9.35 7.66 -3.25
C LYS A 43 8.76 6.44 -3.95
N ASN A 44 9.40 5.98 -5.01
CA ASN A 44 9.06 4.71 -5.64
C ASN A 44 9.56 3.54 -4.76
N LEU A 45 8.70 2.55 -4.53
CA LEU A 45 8.99 1.39 -3.70
C LEU A 45 9.46 0.15 -4.48
N GLY A 46 9.53 0.22 -5.81
CA GLY A 46 9.97 -0.88 -6.68
C GLY A 46 8.94 -2.00 -6.81
N VAL A 47 7.69 -1.77 -6.42
CA VAL A 47 6.57 -2.73 -6.55
C VAL A 47 5.70 -2.29 -7.71
N PHE A 48 5.41 -3.23 -8.62
CA PHE A 48 4.69 -2.97 -9.86
C PHE A 48 3.47 -3.88 -9.98
N SER A 49 2.33 -3.34 -10.40
CA SER A 49 1.18 -4.16 -10.80
C SER A 49 1.50 -4.94 -12.08
N VAL A 50 1.09 -6.21 -12.14
CA VAL A 50 1.28 -7.10 -13.29
C VAL A 50 0.53 -6.59 -14.54
N ALA A 51 -0.53 -5.81 -14.36
CA ALA A 51 -1.31 -5.22 -15.43
C ALA A 51 -0.58 -4.02 -16.07
N ARG A 52 0.37 -4.30 -16.96
CA ARG A 52 0.92 -3.30 -17.91
C ARG A 52 0.00 -3.05 -19.10
N HIS A 53 -1.04 -3.87 -19.28
CA HIS A 53 -1.97 -3.72 -20.39
C HIS A 53 -3.03 -2.66 -20.08
N PRO A 54 -3.26 -1.66 -20.95
CA PRO A 54 -4.22 -0.56 -20.70
C PRO A 54 -5.67 -1.01 -20.49
N SER A 55 -6.01 -2.23 -20.92
CA SER A 55 -7.37 -2.79 -20.82
C SER A 55 -7.61 -3.66 -19.59
N ILE A 56 -6.60 -3.89 -18.74
CA ILE A 56 -6.75 -4.65 -17.50
C ILE A 56 -6.73 -3.64 -16.36
N GLU A 57 -7.82 -3.59 -15.59
CA GLU A 57 -7.86 -2.77 -14.38
C GLU A 57 -6.67 -3.11 -13.48
N ARG A 58 -5.91 -2.09 -13.08
CA ARG A 58 -4.78 -2.26 -12.18
C ARG A 58 -5.30 -2.53 -10.78
N TYR A 59 -5.33 -3.81 -10.43
CA TYR A 59 -5.60 -4.25 -9.07
C TYR A 59 -4.31 -4.21 -8.25
N MET A 60 -4.13 -3.11 -7.51
CA MET A 60 -3.14 -2.98 -6.45
C MET A 60 -3.87 -2.62 -5.16
N GLN A 61 -3.53 -3.32 -4.08
CA GLN A 61 -4.06 -3.10 -2.74
C GLN A 61 -2.90 -3.12 -1.75
N VAL A 62 -2.99 -2.30 -0.71
CA VAL A 62 -2.07 -2.32 0.43
C VAL A 62 -2.85 -2.84 1.63
N ILE A 63 -2.41 -3.97 2.18
CA ILE A 63 -3.04 -4.60 3.34
C ILE A 63 -2.13 -4.37 4.54
N ILE A 64 -2.68 -3.76 5.59
CA ILE A 64 -1.97 -3.60 6.86
C ILE A 64 -2.13 -4.89 7.64
N TYR A 65 -1.03 -5.62 7.78
CA TYR A 65 -0.97 -6.84 8.59
C TYR A 65 -0.36 -6.52 9.95
N LYS A 66 -0.96 -7.08 11.02
CA LYS A 66 -0.44 -7.01 12.38
C LYS A 66 -0.63 -8.38 13.03
N GLU A 67 0.47 -9.03 13.37
CA GLU A 67 0.48 -10.25 14.18
C GLU A 67 0.83 -9.93 15.65
N SER A 68 0.41 -10.82 16.55
CA SER A 68 0.82 -10.78 17.94
C SER A 68 1.98 -11.75 18.16
N LEU A 69 3.02 -11.32 18.88
CA LEU A 69 4.11 -12.22 19.27
C LEU A 69 3.71 -13.23 20.36
N VAL A 70 2.53 -13.03 20.97
CA VAL A 70 1.96 -13.94 21.95
C VAL A 70 0.63 -14.47 21.45
N SER A 71 0.33 -15.74 21.74
CA SER A 71 -0.96 -16.32 21.41
C SER A 71 -2.06 -15.57 22.16
N LEU A 72 -2.93 -14.88 21.42
CA LEU A 72 -3.99 -14.08 22.04
C LEU A 72 -5.17 -14.93 22.53
N ASN A 73 -5.35 -16.14 21.98
CA ASN A 73 -6.49 -17.01 22.27
C ASN A 73 -6.17 -18.51 22.35
N GLY A 74 -4.90 -18.93 22.33
CA GLY A 74 -4.53 -20.35 22.32
C GLY A 74 -4.94 -21.12 21.05
N ARG A 75 -5.37 -20.41 20.00
CA ARG A 75 -5.77 -20.99 18.70
C ARG A 75 -4.71 -20.69 17.64
N HIS A 76 -4.44 -21.68 16.80
CA HIS A 76 -3.48 -21.61 15.69
C HIS A 76 -4.04 -20.65 14.61
N GLU A 77 -3.22 -19.72 14.15
CA GLU A 77 -3.54 -18.74 13.11
C GLU A 77 -3.53 -19.40 11.70
N GLU A 78 -4.35 -20.43 11.48
CA GLU A 78 -4.41 -21.14 10.18
C GLU A 78 -5.51 -20.59 9.24
N GLU A 79 -6.39 -19.69 9.72
CA GLU A 79 -7.57 -19.27 8.95
C GLU A 79 -7.36 -18.13 7.93
N ASP A 80 -6.23 -17.41 7.96
CA ASP A 80 -6.07 -16.20 7.12
C ASP A 80 -5.31 -16.43 5.79
N GLY A 81 -4.95 -17.66 5.45
CA GLY A 81 -4.34 -17.98 4.14
C GLY A 81 -2.98 -17.31 3.88
N ILE A 82 -2.32 -16.81 4.93
CA ILE A 82 -0.99 -16.21 4.84
C ILE A 82 0.05 -17.34 4.85
N ILE A 83 0.55 -17.68 3.66
CA ILE A 83 1.62 -18.68 3.51
C ILE A 83 2.93 -18.05 4.02
N ARG A 84 3.46 -18.57 5.13
CA ARG A 84 4.81 -18.24 5.60
C ARG A 84 5.82 -19.05 4.79
N VAL A 85 6.64 -18.40 3.97
CA VAL A 85 7.82 -19.02 3.34
C VAL A 85 9.04 -18.65 4.19
N PRO A 86 9.93 -19.62 4.55
CA PRO A 86 11.17 -19.36 5.27
C PRO A 86 12.11 -18.37 4.57
#